data_AF-A0A2V4DYZ9-F1
#
_entry.id   AF-A0A2V4DYZ9-F1
#
_cell.length_a   1.000
_cell.length_b   1.000
_cell.length_c   1.000
_cell.angle_alpha   90.00
_cell.angle_beta   90.00
_cell.angle_gamma   90.00
#
_symmetry.space_group_name_H-M   'P 1'
#
loop_
_entity.id
_entity.type
_entity.pdbx_description
1 polymer ?
#
loop_
_entity_poly.entity_id
_entity_poly.type
_entity_poly.pdbx_seq_one_letter_code
_entity_poly.pdbx_strand_id
1 'polypeptide(L)' 'MFEKHGVKGVTIHNFVRSSPEGTLIKVRKNEDTLYYNPKTNIFAIKNADGTPRTMYKPEKGMEYWDKQK' A
#
# COMPACT_ATOMS: atom_id res chain seq x y z
N MET A 1 -9.50 14.76 3.36
CA MET A 1 -10.54 13.82 2.88
C MET A 1 -9.85 12.60 2.30
N PHE A 2 -9.84 11.49 3.04
CA PHE A 2 -9.43 10.18 2.54
C PHE A 2 -10.47 9.16 2.99
N GLU A 3 -11.68 9.27 2.46
CA GLU A 3 -12.73 8.28 2.64
C GLU A 3 -13.31 7.91 1.29
N LYS A 4 -12.89 6.77 0.77
CA LYS A 4 -13.78 5.84 0.09
C LYS A 4 -13.10 4.47 0.02
N HIS A 5 -13.58 3.56 0.89
CA HIS A 5 -13.28 2.13 0.97
C HIS A 5 -12.05 1.68 1.77
N GLY A 6 -11.74 2.38 2.88
CA GLY A 6 -10.80 1.88 3.88
C GLY A 6 -11.29 0.58 4.53
N VAL A 7 -10.40 -0.41 4.62
CA VAL A 7 -10.62 -1.63 5.40
C VAL A 7 -10.85 -1.22 6.85
N LYS A 8 -12.03 -1.54 7.42
CA LYS A 8 -12.38 -1.18 8.80
C LYS A 8 -11.22 -1.54 9.74
N GLY A 9 -10.63 -0.52 10.38
CA GLY A 9 -9.59 -0.66 11.40
C GLY A 9 -8.13 -0.50 10.94
N VAL A 10 -7.84 -0.43 9.64
CA VAL A 10 -6.46 -0.21 9.15
C VAL A 10 -6.28 1.24 8.70
N THR A 11 -5.49 2.02 9.43
CA THR A 11 -5.09 3.36 9.00
C THR A 11 -3.87 3.28 8.10
N ILE A 12 -3.72 4.27 7.20
CA ILE A 12 -2.58 4.33 6.30
C ILE A 12 -1.24 4.43 7.03
N HIS A 13 -1.18 5.19 8.13
CA HIS A 13 0.00 5.31 8.97
C HIS A 13 0.42 3.96 9.56
N ASN A 14 -0.54 3.15 10.03
CA ASN A 14 -0.23 1.83 10.59
C ASN A 14 0.21 0.85 9.53
N PHE A 15 -0.42 0.84 8.35
CA PHE A 15 -0.08 -0.11 7.30
C PHE A 15 1.34 0.09 6.72
N VAL A 16 1.79 1.34 6.57
CA VAL A 16 3.15 1.60 6.04
C VAL A 16 4.25 1.53 7.11
N ARG A 17 3.90 1.63 8.40
CA ARG A 17 4.86 1.51 9.52
C ARG A 17 4.97 0.08 10.07
N SER A 18 3.86 -0.65 10.08
CA SER A 18 3.72 -2.00 10.62
C SER A 18 2.83 -2.81 9.68
N SER A 19 3.33 -3.05 8.48
CA SER A 19 2.60 -3.79 7.45
C SER A 19 2.22 -5.18 7.96
N PRO A 20 0.98 -5.66 7.71
CA PRO A 20 0.59 -7.02 8.09
C PRO A 20 1.51 -8.07 7.48
N GLU A 21 1.63 -9.21 8.12
CA GLU A 21 2.39 -10.35 7.59
C GLU A 21 1.93 -10.72 6.16
N GLY A 22 2.90 -11.07 5.31
CA GLY A 22 2.66 -11.37 3.89
C GLY A 22 2.50 -10.14 3.00
N THR A 23 2.77 -8.93 3.50
CA THR A 23 2.81 -7.73 2.67
C THR A 23 4.06 -7.73 1.78
N LEU A 24 3.84 -7.62 0.47
CA LEU A 24 4.86 -7.47 -0.55
C LEU A 24 5.34 -6.01 -0.60
N ILE A 25 6.64 -5.82 -0.81
CA ILE A 25 7.29 -4.50 -0.78
C ILE A 25 8.12 -4.31 -2.05
N LYS A 26 8.02 -3.12 -2.65
CA LYS A 26 8.86 -2.66 -3.76
C LYS A 26 9.35 -1.25 -3.45
N VAL A 27 10.62 -0.98 -3.75
CA VAL A 27 11.19 0.38 -3.69
C VAL A 27 11.39 0.86 -5.13
N ARG A 28 10.81 2.02 -5.45
CA ARG A 28 10.91 2.65 -6.77
C ARG A 28 12.22 3.40 -6.92
N LYS A 29 12.56 3.76 -8.18
CA LYS A 29 13.70 4.64 -8.50
C LYS A 29 13.63 6.01 -7.83
N ASN A 30 12.44 6.53 -7.55
CA ASN A 30 12.24 7.79 -6.83
C ASN A 30 12.19 7.61 -5.31
N GLU A 31 12.65 6.46 -4.80
CA GLU A 31 12.71 6.11 -3.38
C GLU A 31 11.35 5.96 -2.67
N ASP A 32 10.23 6.12 -3.39
CA ASP A 32 8.92 5.74 -2.89
C ASP A 32 8.87 4.22 -2.61
N THR A 33 8.24 3.85 -1.50
CA THR A 33 7.99 2.45 -1.14
C THR A 33 6.54 2.08 -1.38
N LEU A 34 6.32 0.99 -2.10
CA LEU A 34 5.01 0.42 -2.36
C LEU A 34 4.81 -0.79 -1.47
N TYR A 35 3.59 -0.95 -0.98
CA TYR A 35 3.17 -2.04 -0.13
C TYR A 35 1.94 -2.68 -0.75
N TYR A 36 1.91 -4.01 -0.84
CA TYR A 36 0.71 -4.74 -1.25
C TYR A 36 0.51 -5.98 -0.42
N ASN A 37 -0.62 -6.08 0.28
CA ASN A 37 -1.00 -7.30 0.97
C ASN A 37 -2.05 -8.06 0.13
N PRO A 38 -1.70 -9.22 -0.45
CA PRO A 38 -2.61 -9.97 -1.32
C PRO A 38 -3.79 -10.58 -0.55
N LYS A 39 -3.61 -10.91 0.75
CA LYS A 39 -4.67 -11.48 1.59
C LYS A 39 -5.79 -10.47 1.85
N THR A 40 -5.45 -9.21 2.11
CA THR A 40 -6.45 -8.14 2.37
C THR A 40 -6.78 -7.31 1.13
N ASN A 41 -6.08 -7.55 0.01
CA ASN A 41 -6.09 -6.75 -1.21
C ASN A 41 -5.88 -5.26 -0.93
N ILE A 42 -4.94 -4.90 -0.05
CA ILE A 42 -4.62 -3.49 0.26
C ILE A 42 -3.32 -3.12 -0.44
N PHE A 43 -3.35 -2.04 -1.20
CA PHE A 43 -2.18 -1.38 -1.77
C PHE A 43 -1.95 -0.03 -1.07
N ALA A 44 -0.69 0.32 -0.81
CA ALA A 44 -0.32 1.63 -0.29
C ALA A 44 1.03 2.13 -0.85
N ILE A 45 1.24 3.44 -0.80
CA ILE A 45 2.50 4.10 -1.15
C ILE A 45 2.95 4.97 0.01
N LYS A 46 4.25 4.90 0.32
CA LYS A 46 4.97 5.81 1.22
C LYS A 46 6.02 6.57 0.39
N ASN A 47 6.09 7.88 0.56
CA ASN A 47 7.14 8.69 -0.04
C ASN A 47 8.52 8.34 0.52
N ALA A 48 9.58 8.74 -0.17
CA ALA A 48 10.96 8.64 0.29
C ALA A 48 11.19 9.26 1.68
N ASP A 49 10.50 10.38 1.99
CA ASP A 49 10.55 11.08 3.28
C ASP A 49 9.80 10.34 4.42
N GLY A 50 9.19 9.19 4.14
CA GLY A 50 8.41 8.41 5.09
C GLY A 50 6.94 8.81 5.23
N THR A 51 6.49 9.85 4.53
CA THR A 51 5.09 10.30 4.55
C THR A 51 4.21 9.33 3.77
N PRO A 52 3.10 8.81 4.34
CA PRO A 52 2.17 8.00 3.59
C PRO A 52 1.43 8.84 2.54
N ARG A 53 1.37 8.34 1.31
CA ARG A 53 0.80 9.06 0.16
C ARG A 53 -0.61 8.60 -0.20
N THR A 54 -0.83 7.29 -0.30
CA THR A 54 -2.13 6.73 -0.68
C THR A 54 -2.32 5.31 -0.17
N MET A 55 -3.57 4.89 -0.01
CA MET A 55 -4.00 3.52 0.29
C MET A 55 -5.34 3.26 -0.37
N TYR A 56 -5.49 2.11 -1.03
CA TYR A 56 -6.75 1.66 -1.64
C TYR A 56 -6.73 0.15 -1.92
N LYS A 57 -7.87 -0.40 -2.34
CA LYS A 57 -7.96 -1.77 -2.86
C LYS A 57 -7.93 -1.74 -4.39
N PRO A 58 -6.88 -2.28 -5.05
CA PRO A 58 -6.86 -2.31 -6.51
C PRO A 58 -7.88 -3.33 -7.04
N GLU A 59 -8.59 -2.96 -8.12
CA GLU A 59 -9.59 -3.84 -8.76
C GLU A 59 -8.97 -5.15 -9.25
N LYS A 60 -7.75 -5.08 -9.80
CA LYS A 60 -7.05 -6.24 -10.38
C LYS A 60 -6.09 -6.95 -9.43
N GLY A 61 -6.08 -6.58 -8.14
CA GLY A 61 -5.28 -7.25 -7.11
C GLY A 61 -3.82 -7.47 -7.49
N MET A 62 -3.39 -8.73 -7.47
CA MET A 62 -2.01 -9.16 -7.77
C MET A 62 -1.53 -8.69 -9.17
N GLU A 63 -2.40 -8.74 -10.18
CA GLU A 63 -2.06 -8.27 -11.53
C GLU A 63 -1.75 -6.76 -11.54
N TYR A 64 -2.42 -5.97 -10.69
CA TYR A 64 -2.10 -4.56 -10.51
C TYR A 64 -0.72 -4.37 -9.87
N TRP A 65 -0.38 -5.17 -8.86
CA TRP A 65 0.91 -5.14 -8.19
C TRP A 65 2.07 -5.50 -9.12
N ASP A 66 1.92 -6.54 -9.93
CA ASP A 66 2.98 -7.02 -10.82
C ASP A 66 3.36 -5.96 -11.86
N LYS A 67 2.39 -5.13 -12.27
CA LYS A 67 2.62 -3.99 -13.17
C LYS A 67 3.34 -2.81 -12.52
N GLN A 68 3.41 -2.76 -11.19
CA GLN A 68 4.13 -1.70 -10.50
C GLN A 68 5.63 -1.87 -10.68
N LYS A 69 6.28 -0.83 -11.18
CA LYS A 69 7.73 -0.65 -11.21
C LYS A 69 8.19 0.06 -9.95
#